data_AF-A0A1M4V567-F1
#
_entry.id   AF-A0A1M4V567-F1
#
_cell.length_a   1.000
_cell.length_b   1.000
_cell.length_c   1.000
_cell.angle_alpha   90.00
_cell.angle_beta   90.00
_cell.angle_gamma   90.00
#
_symmetry.space_group_name_H-M   'P 1'
#
loop_
_entity.id
_entity.type
_entity.pdbx_description
1 polymer ?
#
loop_
_entity_poly.entity_id
_entity_poly.type
_entity_poly.pdbx_seq_one_letter_code
_entity_poly.pdbx_strand_id
1 'polypeptide(L)'
;MLIYHCIENYHAIAHQVSWLSTLCRIDLSNPAVLDAVIDGDAALRQGNPEAFDKMRGLLVLAFQLVERSSQLHGSTRTAEFVVATITEIEKRRAGH
;
A
#
# COMPACT_ATOMS: atom_id res chain seq x y z
N MET A 1 -19.47 5.39 -11.77
CA MET A 1 -18.75 4.17 -12.21
C MET A 1 -17.25 4.23 -11.92
N LEU A 2 -16.54 5.35 -12.17
CA LEU A 2 -15.08 5.46 -11.94
C LEU A 2 -14.62 5.35 -10.47
N ILE A 3 -15.45 5.79 -9.50
CA ILE A 3 -15.15 5.70 -8.06
C ILE A 3 -14.94 4.25 -7.62
N TYR A 4 -15.85 3.36 -8.01
CA TYR A 4 -15.81 1.95 -7.61
C TYR A 4 -14.55 1.26 -8.12
N HIS A 5 -14.13 1.56 -9.34
CA HIS A 5 -12.92 0.99 -9.92
C HIS A 5 -11.64 1.45 -9.19
N CYS A 6 -11.57 2.73 -8.79
CA CYS A 6 -10.41 3.24 -8.04
C CYS A 6 -10.31 2.62 -6.63
N ILE A 7 -11.46 2.43 -5.97
CA ILE A 7 -11.54 1.81 -4.64
C ILE A 7 -11.18 0.32 -4.71
N GLU A 8 -11.76 -0.43 -5.64
CA GLU A 8 -11.47 -1.86 -5.81
C GLU A 8 -9.99 -2.10 -6.14
N ASN A 9 -9.42 -1.27 -7.01
CA ASN A 9 -7.99 -1.35 -7.36
C ASN A 9 -7.10 -1.03 -6.15
N TYR A 10 -7.40 0.04 -5.40
CA TYR A 10 -6.63 0.38 -4.20
C TYR A 10 -6.73 -0.71 -3.14
N HIS A 11 -7.93 -1.28 -2.93
CA HIS A 11 -8.16 -2.36 -1.98
C HIS A 11 -7.31 -3.59 -2.31
N ALA A 12 -7.36 -4.08 -3.55
CA ALA A 12 -6.56 -5.21 -3.99
C ALA A 12 -5.05 -4.95 -3.84
N ILE A 13 -4.60 -3.74 -4.21
CA ILE A 13 -3.19 -3.33 -4.09
C ILE A 13 -2.75 -3.30 -2.63
N ALA A 14 -3.54 -2.70 -1.74
CA ALA A 14 -3.22 -2.58 -0.32
C ALA A 14 -3.11 -3.96 0.36
N HIS A 15 -4.00 -4.90 0.04
CA HIS A 15 -3.89 -6.28 0.50
C HIS A 15 -2.63 -6.97 0.00
N GLN A 16 -2.28 -6.77 -1.26
CA GLN A 16 -1.08 -7.37 -1.84
C GLN A 16 0.20 -6.77 -1.25
N VAL A 17 0.26 -5.45 -1.06
CA VAL A 17 1.36 -4.77 -0.36
C VAL A 17 1.49 -5.31 1.06
N SER A 18 0.38 -5.46 1.77
CA SER A 18 0.36 -6.02 3.13
C SER A 18 0.96 -7.44 3.16
N TRP A 19 0.57 -8.31 2.24
CA TRP A 19 1.13 -9.66 2.18
C TRP A 19 2.61 -9.68 1.82
N LEU A 20 3.04 -8.87 0.85
CA LEU A 20 4.44 -8.76 0.45
C LEU A 20 5.31 -8.21 1.59
N SER A 21 4.80 -7.24 2.37
CA SER A 21 5.53 -6.69 3.52
C SER A 21 5.79 -7.78 4.57
N THR A 22 4.86 -8.71 4.77
CA THR A 22 5.07 -9.87 5.64
C THR A 22 6.15 -10.82 5.09
N LEU A 23 6.16 -11.08 3.78
CA LEU A 23 7.20 -11.92 3.15
C LEU A 23 8.60 -11.30 3.25
N CYS A 24 8.69 -9.98 3.09
CA CYS A 24 9.94 -9.24 3.22
C CYS A 24 10.33 -8.96 4.68
N ARG A 25 9.44 -9.23 5.65
CA ARG A 25 9.58 -8.85 7.07
C ARG A 25 9.81 -7.35 7.26
N ILE A 26 9.09 -6.54 6.49
CA ILE A 26 9.17 -5.08 6.48
C ILE A 26 7.94 -4.51 7.17
N ASP A 27 8.18 -3.63 8.13
CA ASP A 27 7.15 -2.84 8.80
C ASP A 27 6.93 -1.51 8.07
N LEU A 28 5.90 -1.48 7.23
CA LEU A 28 5.50 -0.29 6.47
C LEU A 28 4.76 0.76 7.32
N SER A 29 4.47 0.48 8.60
CA SER A 29 3.90 1.49 9.50
C SER A 29 4.94 2.51 9.95
N ASN A 30 6.23 2.17 9.83
CA ASN A 30 7.34 3.09 10.08
C ASN A 30 7.60 3.96 8.83
N PRO A 31 7.42 5.29 8.92
CA PRO A 31 7.62 6.18 7.77
C PRO A 31 9.02 6.12 7.17
N ALA A 32 10.06 6.00 7.99
CA ALA A 32 11.44 5.92 7.50
C ALA A 32 11.70 4.63 6.71
N VAL A 33 11.04 3.53 7.10
CA VAL A 33 11.12 2.24 6.38
C VAL A 33 10.33 2.32 5.08
N LEU A 34 9.15 2.94 5.10
CA LEU A 34 8.36 3.18 3.90
C LEU A 34 9.16 4.00 2.88
N ASP A 35 9.80 5.09 3.31
CA ASP A 35 10.64 5.92 2.44
C ASP A 35 11.81 5.11 1.85
N ALA A 36 12.52 4.33 2.68
CA ALA A 36 13.60 3.45 2.22
C ALA A 36 13.13 2.40 1.19
N VAL A 37 11.91 1.87 1.35
CA VAL A 37 11.30 0.97 0.36
C VAL A 37 11.02 1.71 -0.96
N ILE A 38 10.48 2.92 -0.91
CA ILE A 38 10.22 3.75 -2.10
C ILE A 38 11.52 4.12 -2.82
N ASP A 39 12.57 4.44 -2.08
CA ASP A 39 13.90 4.75 -2.60
C ASP A 39 14.62 3.51 -3.15
N GLY A 40 14.14 2.31 -2.82
CA GLY A 40 14.71 1.05 -3.29
C GLY A 40 15.98 0.67 -2.56
N ASP A 41 16.04 0.91 -1.24
CA ASP A 41 17.18 0.60 -0.39
C ASP A 41 17.66 -0.85 -0.59
N ALA A 42 18.91 -0.98 -1.01
CA ALA A 42 19.52 -2.27 -1.34
C ALA A 42 19.64 -3.21 -0.14
N ALA A 43 19.70 -2.69 1.10
CA ALA A 43 19.76 -3.49 2.32
C ALA A 43 18.43 -4.20 2.59
N LEU A 44 17.30 -3.51 2.39
CA LEU A 44 15.96 -4.08 2.56
C LEU A 44 15.62 -5.10 1.45
N ARG A 45 16.21 -4.93 0.26
CA ARG A 45 16.00 -5.81 -0.89
C ARG A 45 16.62 -7.21 -0.74
N GLN A 46 17.63 -7.40 0.11
CA GLN A 46 18.44 -8.64 0.13
C GLN A 46 17.66 -9.90 0.54
N GLY A 47 16.64 -9.77 1.39
CA GLY A 47 15.91 -10.93 1.91
C GLY A 47 15.03 -11.62 0.86
N ASN A 48 14.34 -10.83 0.03
CA ASN A 48 13.51 -11.32 -1.07
C ASN A 48 13.39 -10.24 -2.14
N PRO A 49 14.34 -10.19 -3.10
CA PRO A 49 14.41 -9.10 -4.09
C PRO A 49 13.15 -8.98 -4.96
N GLU A 50 12.57 -10.10 -5.37
CA GLU A 50 11.37 -10.10 -6.22
C GLU A 50 10.15 -9.57 -5.47
N ALA A 51 9.91 -10.05 -4.24
CA ALA A 51 8.81 -9.56 -3.42
C ALA A 51 9.00 -8.07 -3.06
N PHE A 52 10.24 -7.65 -2.81
CA PHE A 52 10.57 -6.26 -2.54
C PHE A 52 10.29 -5.35 -3.75
N ASP A 53 10.81 -5.70 -4.92
CA ASP A 53 10.63 -4.90 -6.14
C ASP A 53 9.14 -4.78 -6.50
N LYS A 54 8.38 -5.86 -6.32
CA LYS A 54 6.92 -5.86 -6.51
C LYS A 54 6.20 -5.00 -5.48
N MET A 55 6.56 -5.10 -4.20
CA MET A 55 5.97 -4.30 -3.12
C MET A 55 6.20 -2.81 -3.37
N ARG A 56 7.43 -2.43 -3.72
CA ARG A 56 7.80 -1.06 -4.08
C ARG A 56 6.98 -0.54 -5.25
N GLY A 57 6.86 -1.31 -6.33
CA GLY A 57 6.05 -0.93 -7.50
C GLY A 57 4.57 -0.73 -7.14
N LEU A 58 4.01 -1.63 -6.32
CA LEU A 58 2.62 -1.53 -5.86
C LEU A 58 2.37 -0.34 -4.92
N LEU A 59 3.34 0.01 -4.06
CA LEU A 59 3.25 1.21 -3.21
C LEU A 59 3.19 2.49 -4.05
N VAL A 60 4.04 2.60 -5.08
CA VAL A 60 4.00 3.74 -6.02
C VAL A 60 2.65 3.82 -6.72
N LEU A 61 2.12 2.69 -7.20
CA LEU A 61 0.79 2.63 -7.82
C LEU A 61 -0.32 3.02 -6.84
N ALA A 62 -0.23 2.61 -5.56
CA ALA A 62 -1.18 2.98 -4.54
C ALA A 62 -1.20 4.50 -4.33
N PHE A 63 -0.04 5.16 -4.25
CA PHE A 63 0.05 6.62 -4.15
C PHE A 63 -0.58 7.33 -5.35
N GLN A 64 -0.31 6.85 -6.57
CA GLN A 64 -0.91 7.41 -7.79
C GLN A 64 -2.44 7.27 -7.81
N LEU A 65 -2.97 6.14 -7.31
CA LEU A 65 -4.42 5.93 -7.18
C LEU A 65 -5.03 6.87 -6.14
N VAL A 66 -4.37 7.07 -5.00
CA VAL A 66 -4.83 8.02 -3.97
C VAL A 66 -4.82 9.44 -4.51
N GLU A 67 -3.74 9.86 -5.19
CA GLU A 67 -3.65 11.18 -5.81
C GLU A 67 -4.75 11.38 -6.85
N ARG A 68 -4.93 10.42 -7.77
CA ARG A 68 -5.98 10.47 -8.79
C ARG A 68 -7.37 10.49 -8.19
N SER A 69 -7.63 9.69 -7.16
CA SER A 69 -8.89 9.71 -6.45
C SER A 69 -9.14 11.06 -5.78
N SER A 70 -8.12 11.65 -5.16
CA SER A 70 -8.22 12.97 -4.52
C SER A 70 -8.60 14.04 -5.55
N GLN A 71 -7.99 14.02 -6.74
CA GLN A 71 -8.32 14.94 -7.84
C GLN A 71 -9.74 14.74 -8.37
N LEU A 72 -10.24 13.50 -8.46
CA LEU A 72 -11.55 13.20 -9.03
C LEU A 72 -12.71 13.32 -8.03
N HIS A 73 -12.44 13.06 -6.75
CA HIS A 73 -13.48 12.79 -5.73
C HIS A 73 -13.31 13.62 -4.45
N GLY A 74 -12.23 14.40 -4.37
CA GLY A 74 -11.88 15.21 -3.21
C GLY A 74 -11.09 14.43 -2.15
N SER A 75 -10.29 15.17 -1.39
CA SER A 75 -9.39 14.62 -0.37
C SER A 75 -10.14 13.92 0.76
N THR A 76 -11.28 14.46 1.22
CA THR A 76 -12.05 13.88 2.33
C THR A 76 -12.53 12.47 2.01
N ARG A 77 -13.24 12.31 0.90
CA ARG A 77 -13.75 11.00 0.46
C ARG A 77 -12.62 10.01 0.19
N THR A 78 -11.49 10.52 -0.29
CA THR A 78 -10.31 9.69 -0.54
C THR A 78 -9.69 9.18 0.75
N ALA A 79 -9.51 10.06 1.73
CA ALA A 79 -9.01 9.68 3.04
C ALA A 79 -9.92 8.65 3.73
N GLU A 80 -11.25 8.83 3.65
CA GLU A 80 -12.22 7.90 4.24
C GLU A 80 -12.05 6.45 3.74
N PHE A 81 -11.94 6.23 2.42
CA PHE A 81 -11.78 4.86 1.90
C PHE A 81 -10.37 4.30 2.16
N VAL A 82 -9.34 5.15 2.14
CA VAL A 82 -7.96 4.74 2.46
C VAL A 82 -7.89 4.23 3.89
N VAL A 83 -8.42 5.02 4.84
CA VAL A 83 -8.49 4.64 6.26
C VAL A 83 -9.31 3.37 6.42
N ALA A 84 -10.49 3.27 5.80
CA ALA A 84 -11.32 2.07 5.87
C ALA A 84 -10.58 0.80 5.40
N THR A 85 -9.82 0.91 4.30
CA THR A 85 -9.03 -0.20 3.75
C THR A 85 -7.88 -0.60 4.68
N ILE A 86 -7.13 0.37 5.21
CA ILE A 86 -6.02 0.10 6.13
C ILE A 86 -6.53 -0.55 7.42
N THR A 87 -7.59 0.01 8.02
CA THR A 87 -8.22 -0.55 9.22
C THR A 87 -8.72 -1.98 9.00
N GLU A 88 -9.24 -2.28 7.81
CA GLU A 88 -9.69 -3.63 7.47
C GLU A 88 -8.52 -4.62 7.36
N ILE A 89 -7.41 -4.22 6.75
CA ILE A 89 -6.17 -5.01 6.69
C ILE A 89 -5.59 -5.26 8.08
N GLU A 90 -5.53 -4.24 8.93
CA GLU A 90 -5.03 -4.34 10.31
C GLU A 90 -5.85 -5.33 11.12
N LYS A 91 -7.18 -5.27 11.02
CA LYS A 91 -8.08 -6.23 11.69
C LYS A 91 -7.81 -7.66 11.25
N ARG A 92 -7.57 -7.90 9.95
CA ARG A 92 -7.22 -9.26 9.47
C ARG A 92 -5.89 -9.74 10.01
N ARG A 93 -4.89 -8.86 10.07
CA ARG A 93 -3.57 -9.19 10.64
C ARG A 93 -3.63 -9.51 12.13
N ALA A 94 -4.48 -8.82 12.89
CA ALA A 94 -4.62 -9.06 14.34
C ALA A 94 -5.40 -10.34 14.68
N GLY A 95 -6.16 -10.89 13.72
CA GLY A 95 -6.93 -12.14 13.89
C GLY A 95 -6.22 -13.40 13.39
N HIS A 96 -4.93 -13.33 13.05
CA HIS A 96 -4.07 -14.44 12.66
C HIS A 96 -2.85 -14.49 13.59
#